data_AF-A0A932U2Z1-F1
#
_entry.id   AF-A0A932U2Z1-F1
#
_cell.length_a   1.000
_cell.length_b   1.000
_cell.length_c   1.000
_cell.angle_alpha   90.00
_cell.angle_beta   90.00
_cell.angle_gamma   90.00
#
_symmetry.space_group_name_H-M   'P 1'
#
loop_
_entity.id
_entity.type
_entity.pdbx_description
1 polymer ?
#
loop_
_entity_poly.entity_id
_entity_poly.type
_entity_poly.pdbx_seq_one_letter_code
_entity_poly.pdbx_strand_id
1 'polypeptide(L)'
;SGFNIASIITLRPEFEAMVGFTQAEVDQLLDEVYADYALDPTTRPEVDTVIKNHYNGYHFVNPQGEALYNSTILMYFLDHLTIHKEMPEYLTDLNLRTDLSWVRRLISAQVGDTEAFVSQLTSENRIAYDKNFLISKFNTTQFFQPGFYPISFFYLGMLTQQDNFFLCLPNLNIRQIFIEYFNELHQIDVSTRYSELMQAFVNQPNLEMLFAGYWREYTGQFPEAIFSKVNENFYRSTFFELCSRYLSKWFTWNVERSYPSGKSDLEFVGKYHEQFAGLRWVIEFKYYSNSDFRKLNTAIDAFALQPEDSVQIAGYVEGLRREYPEAQIAQFVIYCFGNQGFRVFAV
;
A
#
# COMPACT_ATOMS: atom_id res chain seq x y z
N SER A 1 -40.05 12.92 2.39
CA SER A 1 -39.77 13.15 0.97
C SER A 1 -38.90 14.39 0.70
N GLY A 2 -38.14 14.94 1.68
CA GLY A 2 -37.50 16.26 1.54
C GLY A 2 -36.16 16.33 0.82
N PHE A 3 -35.35 15.27 0.82
CA PHE A 3 -33.97 15.32 0.27
C PHE A 3 -33.86 15.00 -1.23
N ASN A 4 -34.98 14.74 -1.91
CA ASN A 4 -34.96 14.44 -3.36
C ASN A 4 -34.76 15.67 -4.26
N ILE A 5 -34.83 16.87 -3.69
CA ILE A 5 -34.66 18.16 -4.39
C ILE A 5 -33.17 18.55 -4.50
N ALA A 6 -32.30 17.93 -3.70
CA ALA A 6 -30.86 18.19 -3.74
C ALA A 6 -30.24 17.66 -5.05
N SER A 7 -29.41 18.49 -5.67
CA SER A 7 -28.54 18.13 -6.79
C SER A 7 -27.26 17.51 -6.26
N ILE A 8 -26.91 16.32 -6.75
CA ILE A 8 -25.61 15.71 -6.46
C ILE A 8 -24.58 16.43 -7.33
N ILE A 9 -23.65 17.12 -6.69
CA ILE A 9 -22.56 17.84 -7.37
C ILE A 9 -21.20 17.17 -7.19
N THR A 10 -21.10 16.17 -6.30
CA THR A 10 -19.85 15.52 -5.88
C THR A 10 -19.04 14.93 -7.04
N LEU A 11 -19.71 14.52 -8.12
CA LEU A 11 -19.06 13.94 -9.30
C LEU A 11 -18.92 14.91 -10.47
N ARG A 12 -19.11 16.21 -10.22
CA ARG A 12 -18.91 17.25 -11.24
C ARG A 12 -17.44 17.66 -11.25
N PRO A 13 -16.79 17.76 -12.43
CA PRO A 13 -15.36 18.09 -12.50
C PRO A 13 -14.99 19.40 -11.80
N GLU A 14 -15.87 20.40 -11.80
CA GLU A 14 -15.61 21.70 -11.18
C GLU A 14 -15.52 21.64 -9.65
N PHE A 15 -15.99 20.54 -9.06
CA PHE A 15 -16.05 20.33 -7.61
C PHE A 15 -15.10 19.21 -7.13
N GLU A 16 -14.36 18.56 -8.03
CA GLU A 16 -13.46 17.46 -7.65
C GLU A 16 -12.41 17.93 -6.64
N ALA A 17 -11.74 19.06 -6.91
CA ALA A 17 -10.73 19.61 -6.00
C ALA A 17 -11.31 20.01 -4.61
N MET A 18 -12.63 20.14 -4.44
CA MET A 18 -13.21 20.47 -3.13
C MET A 18 -13.21 19.31 -2.13
N VAL A 19 -12.96 18.08 -2.58
CA VAL A 19 -12.97 16.89 -1.69
C VAL A 19 -11.58 16.48 -1.20
N GLY A 20 -10.54 17.23 -1.54
CA GLY A 20 -9.16 16.98 -1.12
C GLY A 20 -8.25 18.18 -1.36
N PHE A 21 -6.94 17.96 -1.35
CA PHE A 21 -5.96 18.96 -1.78
C PHE A 21 -5.30 18.55 -3.09
N THR A 22 -5.01 19.53 -3.94
CA THR A 22 -4.17 19.36 -5.15
C THR A 22 -2.69 19.30 -4.78
N GLN A 23 -1.83 18.88 -5.71
CA GLN A 23 -0.38 18.87 -5.46
C GLN A 23 0.14 20.28 -5.14
N ALA A 24 -0.32 21.28 -5.89
CA ALA A 24 0.11 22.66 -5.69
C ALA A 24 -0.27 23.21 -4.31
N GLU A 25 -1.48 22.88 -3.81
CA GLU A 25 -1.91 23.28 -2.47
C GLU A 25 -1.09 22.58 -1.39
N VAL A 26 -0.76 21.30 -1.55
CA VAL A 26 0.10 20.56 -0.60
C VAL A 26 1.51 21.13 -0.60
N ASP A 27 2.08 21.42 -1.77
CA ASP A 27 3.43 21.98 -1.90
C ASP A 27 3.51 23.34 -1.19
N GLN A 28 2.53 24.22 -1.42
CA GLN A 28 2.44 25.53 -0.76
C GLN A 28 2.28 25.39 0.75
N LEU A 29 1.38 24.51 1.21
CA LEU A 29 1.14 24.31 2.64
C LEU A 29 2.39 23.80 3.35
N LEU A 30 3.12 22.87 2.74
CA LEU A 30 4.38 22.38 3.28
C LEU A 30 5.47 23.46 3.26
N ASP A 31 5.55 24.30 2.23
CA ASP A 31 6.50 25.42 2.20
C ASP A 31 6.27 26.40 3.36
N GLU A 32 5.01 26.73 3.61
CA GLU A 32 4.59 27.56 4.75
C GLU A 32 4.92 26.87 6.09
N VAL A 33 4.60 25.59 6.25
CA VAL A 33 4.92 24.82 7.47
C VAL A 33 6.43 24.74 7.74
N TYR A 34 7.24 24.48 6.71
CA TYR A 34 8.70 24.42 6.86
C TYR A 34 9.29 25.77 7.27
N ALA A 35 8.78 26.87 6.70
CA ALA A 35 9.20 28.23 7.02
C ALA A 35 8.78 28.64 8.44
N ASP A 36 7.51 28.47 8.79
CA ASP A 36 6.92 28.97 10.04
C ASP A 36 7.42 28.20 11.27
N TYR A 37 7.66 26.90 11.13
CA TYR A 37 8.09 26.03 12.24
C TYR A 37 9.59 25.76 12.27
N ALA A 38 10.34 26.35 11.33
CA ALA A 38 11.79 26.15 11.16
C ALA A 38 12.17 24.65 11.17
N LEU A 39 11.55 23.91 10.26
CA LEU A 39 11.86 22.51 10.01
C LEU A 39 13.15 22.40 9.19
N ASP A 40 13.89 21.30 9.36
CA ASP A 40 15.12 21.06 8.60
C ASP A 40 14.80 20.83 7.11
N PRO A 41 15.21 21.73 6.20
CA PRO A 41 14.91 21.61 4.78
C PRO A 41 15.43 20.32 4.13
N THR A 42 16.45 19.68 4.71
CA THR A 42 16.99 18.42 4.20
C THR A 42 16.01 17.25 4.29
N THR A 43 15.04 17.33 5.21
CA THR A 43 13.96 16.33 5.37
C THR A 43 12.86 16.45 4.32
N ARG A 44 12.78 17.59 3.62
CA ARG A 44 11.66 17.92 2.72
C ARG A 44 11.41 16.85 1.64
N PRO A 45 12.42 16.36 0.90
CA PRO A 45 12.19 15.33 -0.12
C PRO A 45 11.62 14.03 0.44
N GLU A 46 12.01 13.66 1.66
CA GLU A 46 11.48 12.47 2.35
C GLU A 46 10.01 12.68 2.72
N VAL A 47 9.68 13.84 3.31
CA VAL A 47 8.31 14.20 3.68
C VAL A 47 7.40 14.24 2.45
N ASP A 48 7.82 14.86 1.36
CA ASP A 48 7.06 14.91 0.10
C ASP A 48 6.75 13.50 -0.42
N THR A 49 7.76 12.61 -0.39
CA THR A 49 7.61 11.23 -0.85
C THR A 49 6.63 10.46 0.05
N VAL A 50 6.75 10.60 1.37
CA VAL A 50 5.88 9.91 2.33
C VAL A 50 4.43 10.36 2.18
N ILE A 51 4.19 11.67 2.18
CA ILE A 51 2.84 12.25 2.03
C ILE A 51 2.23 11.83 0.69
N LYS A 52 3.00 11.90 -0.40
CA LYS A 52 2.54 11.50 -1.73
C LYS A 52 2.14 10.03 -1.80
N ASN A 53 2.97 9.13 -1.26
CA ASN A 53 2.69 7.70 -1.29
C ASN A 53 1.53 7.29 -0.39
N HIS A 54 1.33 7.98 0.73
CA HIS A 54 0.33 7.58 1.72
C HIS A 54 -1.00 8.32 1.57
N TYR A 55 -1.02 9.55 1.05
CA TYR A 55 -2.20 10.41 1.13
C TYR A 55 -2.73 10.87 -0.24
N ASN A 56 -1.92 10.81 -1.30
CA ASN A 56 -2.36 11.14 -2.67
C ASN A 56 -3.08 9.95 -3.35
N GLY A 57 -3.47 10.08 -4.62
CA GLY A 57 -3.93 8.98 -5.47
C GLY A 57 -5.45 8.93 -5.67
N TYR A 58 -6.18 9.93 -5.20
CA TYR A 58 -7.64 9.98 -5.34
C TYR A 58 -8.07 10.65 -6.65
N HIS A 59 -8.81 9.91 -7.47
CA HIS A 59 -9.59 10.35 -8.62
C HIS A 59 -11.07 9.99 -8.44
N PHE A 60 -11.94 10.98 -8.34
CA PHE A 60 -13.38 10.76 -8.13
C PHE A 60 -14.19 11.00 -9.41
N VAL A 61 -13.69 11.86 -10.30
CA VAL A 61 -14.39 12.27 -11.52
C VAL A 61 -13.62 11.87 -12.77
N ASN A 62 -12.33 12.23 -12.84
CA ASN A 62 -11.49 11.93 -13.99
C ASN A 62 -10.26 11.08 -13.58
N PRO A 63 -10.20 9.79 -13.96
CA PRO A 63 -9.06 8.92 -13.61
C PRO A 63 -7.75 9.30 -14.33
N GLN A 64 -7.79 10.22 -15.29
CA GLN A 64 -6.62 10.78 -15.97
C GLN A 64 -6.33 12.22 -15.53
N GLY A 65 -7.08 12.73 -14.56
CA GLY A 65 -6.90 14.07 -14.00
C GLY A 65 -5.76 14.15 -13.01
N GLU A 66 -5.64 15.29 -12.35
CA GLU A 66 -4.77 15.43 -11.19
C GLU A 66 -5.32 14.57 -10.03
N ALA A 67 -4.42 13.86 -9.35
CA ALA A 67 -4.77 13.11 -8.15
C ALA A 67 -4.87 14.04 -6.95
N LEU A 68 -5.84 13.78 -6.08
CA LEU A 68 -6.04 14.55 -4.85
C LEU A 68 -5.46 13.85 -3.64
N TYR A 69 -5.09 14.66 -2.65
CA TYR A 69 -4.68 14.25 -1.33
C TYR A 69 -5.88 14.18 -0.37
N ASN A 70 -5.92 13.14 0.47
CA ASN A 70 -6.87 13.07 1.57
C ASN A 70 -6.58 14.16 2.60
N SER A 71 -7.51 15.10 2.75
CA SER A 71 -7.35 16.26 3.62
C SER A 71 -7.23 15.90 5.09
N THR A 72 -8.02 14.95 5.59
CA THR A 72 -8.02 14.56 7.00
C THR A 72 -6.67 13.96 7.41
N ILE A 73 -6.16 13.00 6.63
CA ILE A 73 -4.91 12.31 7.00
C ILE A 73 -3.70 13.22 6.79
N LEU A 74 -3.71 14.05 5.74
CA LEU A 74 -2.68 15.06 5.53
C LEU A 74 -2.61 16.03 6.71
N MET A 75 -3.75 16.54 7.18
CA MET A 75 -3.78 17.48 8.31
C MET A 75 -3.30 16.85 9.61
N TYR A 76 -3.64 15.58 9.87
CA TYR A 76 -3.07 14.82 10.98
C TYR A 76 -1.54 14.75 10.90
N PHE A 77 -0.99 14.44 9.73
CA PHE A 77 0.46 14.36 9.54
C PHE A 77 1.13 15.72 9.76
N LEU A 78 0.56 16.79 9.20
CA LEU A 78 1.11 18.14 9.33
C LEU A 78 1.05 18.64 10.77
N ASP A 79 -0.04 18.39 11.50
CA ASP A 79 -0.15 18.72 12.92
C ASP A 79 0.99 18.06 13.72
N HIS A 80 1.20 16.76 13.54
CA HIS A 80 2.31 16.04 14.19
C HIS A 80 3.68 16.64 13.81
N LEU A 81 3.90 16.88 12.51
CA LEU A 81 5.16 17.43 12.00
C LEU A 81 5.45 18.81 12.62
N THR A 82 4.44 19.65 12.78
CA THR A 82 4.60 20.99 13.36
C THR A 82 4.93 20.97 14.86
N ILE A 83 4.35 20.02 15.61
CA ILE A 83 4.53 19.88 17.07
C ILE A 83 5.87 19.21 17.39
N HIS A 84 6.17 18.10 16.72
CA HIS A 84 7.28 17.22 17.07
C HIS A 84 8.52 17.42 16.19
N LYS A 85 8.38 18.15 15.07
CA LYS A 85 9.45 18.34 14.06
C LYS A 85 9.97 17.05 13.46
N GLU A 86 9.18 15.99 13.56
CA GLU A 86 9.46 14.66 13.03
C GLU A 86 8.16 14.08 12.45
N MET A 87 8.31 13.17 11.48
CA MET A 87 7.18 12.46 10.91
C MET A 87 6.56 11.54 11.96
N PRO A 88 5.22 11.37 11.98
CA PRO A 88 4.58 10.43 12.88
C PRO A 88 5.07 9.00 12.62
N GLU A 89 5.27 8.23 13.69
CA GLU A 89 5.63 6.81 13.62
C GLU A 89 4.54 6.00 12.89
N TYR A 90 3.27 6.37 13.11
CA TYR A 90 2.11 5.80 12.44
C TYR A 90 1.55 6.80 11.42
N LEU A 91 1.63 6.44 10.14
CA LEU A 91 1.15 7.29 9.05
C LEU A 91 -0.37 7.24 8.85
N THR A 92 -1.10 6.48 9.67
CA THR A 92 -2.56 6.36 9.64
C THR A 92 -3.13 6.92 10.93
N ASP A 93 -4.04 7.89 10.81
CA ASP A 93 -4.77 8.42 11.95
C ASP A 93 -5.60 7.30 12.63
N LEU A 94 -5.35 7.10 13.92
CA LEU A 94 -6.05 6.14 14.77
C LEU A 94 -7.56 6.43 14.87
N ASN A 95 -7.97 7.69 14.71
CA ASN A 95 -9.39 8.06 14.71
C ASN A 95 -10.11 7.51 13.48
N LEU A 96 -9.48 7.56 12.30
CA LEU A 96 -10.00 6.92 11.09
C LEU A 96 -10.10 5.40 11.26
N ARG A 97 -9.08 4.76 11.86
CA ARG A 97 -9.14 3.32 12.22
C ARG A 97 -10.29 2.97 13.16
N THR A 98 -10.67 3.87 14.06
CA THR A 98 -11.76 3.63 15.04
C THR A 98 -13.14 3.77 14.40
N ASP A 99 -13.32 4.77 13.53
CA ASP A 99 -14.54 4.93 12.74
C ASP A 99 -14.75 3.74 11.81
N LEU A 100 -13.69 3.13 11.30
CA LEU A 100 -13.76 1.94 10.45
C LEU A 100 -14.40 0.68 11.08
N SER A 101 -14.73 0.70 12.38
CA SER A 101 -15.52 -0.34 13.05
C SER A 101 -16.91 -0.57 12.44
N TRP A 102 -17.51 0.44 11.79
CA TRP A 102 -18.78 0.24 11.07
C TRP A 102 -18.58 -0.34 9.66
N VAL A 103 -17.42 -0.13 9.03
CA VAL A 103 -17.02 -0.88 7.83
C VAL A 103 -16.84 -2.35 8.19
N ARG A 104 -16.28 -2.68 9.36
CA ARG A 104 -16.30 -4.06 9.88
C ARG A 104 -17.72 -4.63 10.00
N ARG A 105 -18.71 -3.81 10.37
CA ARG A 105 -20.14 -4.21 10.44
C ARG A 105 -20.77 -4.40 9.05
N LEU A 106 -20.46 -3.53 8.09
CA LEU A 106 -20.81 -3.71 6.66
C LEU A 106 -20.34 -5.09 6.20
N ILE A 107 -19.09 -5.37 6.52
CA ILE A 107 -18.37 -6.58 6.13
C ILE A 107 -18.95 -7.85 6.78
N SER A 108 -19.37 -7.76 8.04
CA SER A 108 -19.83 -8.90 8.83
C SER A 108 -21.24 -9.40 8.49
N ALA A 109 -22.05 -8.63 7.76
CA ALA A 109 -23.44 -8.99 7.46
C ALA A 109 -23.57 -10.15 6.44
N GLN A 110 -22.60 -10.27 5.52
CA GLN A 110 -22.51 -11.36 4.53
C GLN A 110 -21.06 -11.80 4.38
N VAL A 111 -20.61 -12.66 5.30
CA VAL A 111 -19.19 -13.01 5.50
C VAL A 111 -18.48 -13.45 4.20
N GLY A 112 -19.12 -14.31 3.39
CA GLY A 112 -18.51 -14.85 2.18
C GLY A 112 -18.27 -13.82 1.07
N ASP A 113 -19.27 -12.96 0.80
CA ASP A 113 -19.13 -11.91 -0.22
C ASP A 113 -18.09 -10.88 0.19
N THR A 114 -18.02 -10.59 1.47
CA THR A 114 -17.03 -9.66 1.95
C THR A 114 -15.62 -10.21 1.93
N GLU A 115 -15.43 -11.47 2.34
CA GLU A 115 -14.14 -12.13 2.22
C GLU A 115 -13.65 -12.08 0.77
N ALA A 116 -14.53 -12.33 -0.20
CA ALA A 116 -14.22 -12.22 -1.61
C ALA A 116 -13.83 -10.79 -2.01
N PHE A 117 -14.59 -9.78 -1.58
CA PHE A 117 -14.32 -8.36 -1.86
C PHE A 117 -12.96 -7.89 -1.32
N VAL A 118 -12.68 -8.17 -0.03
CA VAL A 118 -11.41 -7.79 0.62
C VAL A 118 -10.24 -8.57 0.03
N SER A 119 -10.41 -9.88 -0.21
CA SER A 119 -9.37 -10.71 -0.85
C SER A 119 -9.02 -10.21 -2.25
N GLN A 120 -10.03 -9.86 -3.06
CA GLN A 120 -9.82 -9.35 -4.41
C GLN A 120 -9.06 -8.03 -4.40
N LEU A 121 -9.41 -7.09 -3.53
CA LEU A 121 -8.71 -5.81 -3.44
C LEU A 121 -7.29 -5.98 -2.87
N THR A 122 -7.08 -6.92 -1.95
CA THR A 122 -5.75 -7.21 -1.40
C THR A 122 -4.82 -7.86 -2.44
N SER A 123 -5.35 -8.79 -3.26
CA SER A 123 -4.56 -9.50 -4.27
C SER A 123 -4.44 -8.74 -5.59
N GLU A 124 -5.52 -8.17 -6.14
CA GLU A 124 -5.52 -7.56 -7.47
C GLU A 124 -5.48 -6.03 -7.45
N ASN A 125 -5.77 -5.41 -6.30
CA ASN A 125 -5.95 -3.95 -6.17
C ASN A 125 -6.88 -3.35 -7.24
N ARG A 126 -7.90 -4.11 -7.66
CA ARG A 126 -8.91 -3.64 -8.62
C ARG A 126 -10.22 -4.35 -8.40
N ILE A 127 -11.33 -3.64 -8.64
CA ILE A 127 -12.66 -4.22 -8.60
C ILE A 127 -13.58 -3.57 -9.64
N ALA A 128 -14.37 -4.39 -10.33
CA ALA A 128 -15.32 -3.91 -11.30
C ALA A 128 -16.48 -3.18 -10.62
N TYR A 129 -17.03 -2.16 -11.28
CA TYR A 129 -18.20 -1.43 -10.80
C TYR A 129 -19.12 -1.01 -11.96
N ASP A 130 -20.39 -0.76 -11.64
CA ASP A 130 -21.30 -0.11 -12.59
C ASP A 130 -21.28 1.41 -12.36
N LYS A 131 -20.79 2.15 -13.36
CA LYS A 131 -20.75 3.61 -13.35
C LYS A 131 -22.12 4.25 -13.17
N ASN A 132 -23.20 3.59 -13.61
CA ASN A 132 -24.56 4.07 -13.37
C ASN A 132 -24.89 4.10 -11.87
N PHE A 133 -24.34 3.17 -11.09
CA PHE A 133 -24.56 3.15 -9.64
C PHE A 133 -23.81 4.27 -8.92
N LEU A 134 -22.69 4.77 -9.45
CA LEU A 134 -22.02 5.96 -8.91
C LEU A 134 -22.93 7.19 -9.00
N ILE A 135 -23.61 7.40 -10.12
CA ILE A 135 -24.44 8.59 -10.35
C ILE A 135 -25.88 8.44 -9.86
N SER A 136 -26.33 7.21 -9.60
CA SER A 136 -27.68 6.94 -9.11
C SER A 136 -27.81 7.22 -7.62
N LYS A 137 -28.97 7.76 -7.21
CA LYS A 137 -29.33 7.81 -5.79
C LYS A 137 -29.61 6.38 -5.31
N PHE A 138 -28.69 5.81 -4.53
CA PHE A 138 -28.95 4.56 -3.81
C PHE A 138 -29.37 4.86 -2.36
N ASN A 139 -30.23 4.02 -1.79
CA ASN A 139 -30.71 4.21 -0.42
C ASN A 139 -29.78 3.53 0.60
N THR A 140 -30.00 3.82 1.88
CA THR A 140 -29.22 3.26 2.98
C THR A 140 -29.20 1.73 2.98
N THR A 141 -30.28 1.04 2.56
CA THR A 141 -30.29 -0.42 2.48
C THR A 141 -29.35 -0.96 1.40
N GLN A 142 -29.36 -0.34 0.21
CA GLN A 142 -28.48 -0.71 -0.89
C GLN A 142 -27.01 -0.54 -0.53
N PHE A 143 -26.67 0.47 0.27
CA PHE A 143 -25.30 0.73 0.73
C PHE A 143 -24.66 -0.49 1.45
N PHE A 144 -25.46 -1.32 2.12
CA PHE A 144 -24.97 -2.52 2.82
C PHE A 144 -25.12 -3.83 2.01
N GLN A 145 -25.49 -3.76 0.73
CA GLN A 145 -25.61 -4.95 -0.12
C GLN A 145 -24.30 -5.23 -0.87
N PRO A 146 -23.87 -6.51 -0.98
CA PRO A 146 -22.63 -6.87 -1.67
C PRO A 146 -22.48 -6.30 -3.08
N GLY A 147 -23.56 -6.30 -3.87
CA GLY A 147 -23.55 -5.73 -5.22
C GLY A 147 -23.26 -4.23 -5.29
N PHE A 148 -23.37 -3.51 -4.17
CA PHE A 148 -23.06 -2.09 -4.05
C PHE A 148 -21.74 -1.83 -3.31
N TYR A 149 -21.03 -2.83 -2.79
CA TYR A 149 -19.78 -2.62 -2.06
C TYR A 149 -18.77 -1.74 -2.81
N PRO A 150 -18.49 -1.92 -4.12
CA PRO A 150 -17.58 -1.03 -4.83
C PRO A 150 -18.01 0.45 -4.75
N ILE A 151 -19.30 0.71 -4.85
CA ILE A 151 -19.90 2.05 -4.82
C ILE A 151 -19.90 2.61 -3.40
N SER A 152 -20.28 1.80 -2.42
CA SER A 152 -20.27 2.17 -1.01
C SER A 152 -18.86 2.59 -0.58
N PHE A 153 -17.85 1.76 -0.85
CA PHE A 153 -16.47 2.05 -0.49
C PHE A 153 -15.87 3.24 -1.27
N PHE A 154 -16.33 3.47 -2.51
CA PHE A 154 -15.97 4.70 -3.24
C PHE A 154 -16.47 5.95 -2.51
N TYR A 155 -17.74 5.99 -2.11
CA TYR A 155 -18.32 7.13 -1.40
C TYR A 155 -17.75 7.35 0.01
N LEU A 156 -17.04 6.36 0.53
CA LEU A 156 -16.31 6.44 1.80
C LEU A 156 -14.87 6.90 1.65
N GLY A 157 -14.41 7.17 0.43
CA GLY A 157 -13.01 7.51 0.17
C GLY A 157 -12.06 6.34 0.43
N MET A 158 -12.56 5.10 0.34
CA MET A 158 -11.74 3.88 0.41
C MET A 158 -11.39 3.34 -0.98
N LEU A 159 -12.21 3.65 -1.97
CA LEU A 159 -11.95 3.32 -3.37
C LEU A 159 -11.93 4.57 -4.23
N THR A 160 -11.21 4.48 -5.33
CA THR A 160 -11.05 5.56 -6.30
C THR A 160 -11.12 5.02 -7.72
N GLN A 161 -11.38 5.87 -8.72
CA GLN A 161 -11.42 5.43 -10.12
C GLN A 161 -10.02 5.12 -10.63
N GLN A 162 -9.81 3.87 -11.04
CA GLN A 162 -8.64 3.49 -11.84
C GLN A 162 -8.89 3.80 -13.31
N ASP A 163 -10.07 3.44 -13.79
CA ASP A 163 -10.55 3.73 -15.14
C ASP A 163 -12.10 3.75 -15.17
N ASN A 164 -12.68 3.71 -16.37
CA ASN A 164 -14.13 3.74 -16.55
C ASN A 164 -14.86 2.45 -16.12
N PHE A 165 -14.12 1.38 -15.81
CA PHE A 165 -14.65 0.04 -15.54
C PHE A 165 -14.23 -0.50 -14.16
N PHE A 166 -13.09 -0.04 -13.64
CA PHE A 166 -12.51 -0.52 -12.40
C PHE A 166 -12.24 0.59 -11.38
N LEU A 167 -12.45 0.25 -10.11
CA LEU A 167 -11.99 1.02 -8.96
C LEU A 167 -10.77 0.33 -8.34
N CYS A 168 -9.93 1.10 -7.65
CA CYS A 168 -8.76 0.60 -6.92
C CYS A 168 -8.58 1.29 -5.56
N LEU A 169 -7.62 0.82 -4.76
CA LEU A 169 -7.19 1.48 -3.53
C LEU A 169 -6.25 2.65 -3.90
N PRO A 170 -6.49 3.88 -3.39
CA PRO A 170 -5.82 5.10 -3.85
C PRO A 170 -4.34 5.18 -3.46
N ASN A 171 -3.97 4.66 -2.28
CA ASN A 171 -2.63 4.83 -1.70
C ASN A 171 -2.29 3.77 -0.66
N LEU A 172 -1.08 3.85 -0.12
CA LEU A 172 -0.57 2.90 0.89
C LEU A 172 -1.37 2.91 2.18
N ASN A 173 -1.92 4.06 2.58
CA ASN A 173 -2.71 4.16 3.80
C ASN A 173 -3.97 3.29 3.71
N ILE A 174 -4.72 3.43 2.63
CA ILE A 174 -5.93 2.61 2.41
C ILE A 174 -5.57 1.14 2.15
N ARG A 175 -4.45 0.86 1.48
CA ARG A 175 -3.96 -0.52 1.32
C ARG A 175 -3.67 -1.20 2.66
N GLN A 176 -3.01 -0.51 3.59
CA GLN A 176 -2.75 -1.04 4.94
C GLN A 176 -4.06 -1.37 5.66
N ILE A 177 -5.07 -0.50 5.57
CA ILE A 177 -6.40 -0.74 6.15
C ILE A 177 -7.05 -2.01 5.57
N PHE A 178 -6.95 -2.24 4.26
CA PHE A 178 -7.51 -3.44 3.64
C PHE A 178 -6.77 -4.72 4.02
N ILE A 179 -5.45 -4.66 4.18
CA ILE A 179 -4.64 -5.79 4.67
C ILE A 179 -4.97 -6.08 6.15
N GLU A 180 -5.18 -5.04 6.95
CA GLU A 180 -5.68 -5.17 8.34
C GLU A 180 -7.00 -5.93 8.37
N TYR A 181 -7.97 -5.57 7.52
CA TYR A 181 -9.22 -6.31 7.42
C TYR A 181 -9.04 -7.73 6.93
N PHE A 182 -8.17 -7.96 5.95
CA PHE A 182 -7.84 -9.30 5.48
C PHE A 182 -7.30 -10.16 6.63
N ASN A 183 -6.36 -9.62 7.42
CA ASN A 183 -5.79 -10.30 8.58
C ASN A 183 -6.85 -10.62 9.63
N GLU A 184 -7.76 -9.67 9.92
CA GLU A 184 -8.86 -9.88 10.86
C GLU A 184 -9.83 -10.98 10.39
N LEU A 185 -10.24 -10.95 9.12
CA LEU A 185 -11.16 -11.93 8.53
C LEU A 185 -10.63 -13.36 8.62
N HIS A 186 -9.31 -13.52 8.40
CA HIS A 186 -8.63 -14.81 8.43
C HIS A 186 -7.98 -15.13 9.78
N GLN A 187 -8.19 -14.29 10.81
CA GLN A 187 -7.64 -14.45 12.16
C GLN A 187 -6.11 -14.60 12.18
N ILE A 188 -5.42 -13.86 11.31
CA ILE A 188 -3.97 -13.84 11.20
C ILE A 188 -3.40 -12.92 12.28
N ASP A 189 -2.52 -13.47 13.13
CA ASP A 189 -1.81 -12.69 14.13
C ASP A 189 -0.60 -11.98 13.51
N VAL A 190 -0.61 -10.65 13.60
CA VAL A 190 0.47 -9.75 13.14
C VAL A 190 1.22 -9.07 14.29
N SER A 191 0.92 -9.43 15.55
CA SER A 191 1.37 -8.67 16.73
C SER A 191 2.35 -9.41 17.64
N THR A 192 2.21 -10.73 17.84
CA THR A 192 2.93 -11.40 18.94
C THR A 192 4.21 -12.12 18.54
N ARG A 193 4.35 -12.52 17.27
CA ARG A 193 5.38 -13.50 16.83
C ARG A 193 6.60 -12.90 16.14
N TYR A 194 6.68 -11.57 16.02
CA TYR A 194 7.61 -10.92 15.10
C TYR A 194 8.74 -10.16 15.80
N SER A 195 8.65 -9.92 17.11
CA SER A 195 9.61 -9.06 17.82
C SER A 195 11.06 -9.53 17.69
N GLU A 196 11.32 -10.83 17.89
CA GLU A 196 12.68 -11.40 17.77
C GLU A 196 13.19 -11.34 16.32
N LEU A 197 12.31 -11.62 15.35
CA LEU A 197 12.62 -11.53 13.92
C LEU A 197 13.02 -10.11 13.53
N MET A 198 12.22 -9.12 13.93
CA MET A 198 12.43 -7.71 13.60
C MET A 198 13.66 -7.16 14.31
N GLN A 199 13.89 -7.57 15.56
CA GLN A 199 15.13 -7.22 16.28
C GLN A 199 16.37 -7.82 15.61
N ALA A 200 16.33 -9.07 15.17
CA ALA A 200 17.43 -9.71 14.44
C ALA A 200 17.73 -8.95 13.14
N PHE A 201 16.69 -8.54 12.41
CA PHE A 201 16.82 -7.71 11.22
C PHE A 201 17.48 -6.36 11.52
N VAL A 202 17.04 -5.67 12.57
CA VAL A 202 17.61 -4.38 12.98
C VAL A 202 19.09 -4.52 13.35
N ASN A 203 19.47 -5.58 14.06
CA ASN A 203 20.85 -5.80 14.46
C ASN A 203 21.75 -6.19 13.28
N GLN A 204 21.23 -6.98 12.34
CA GLN A 204 21.97 -7.45 11.18
C GLN A 204 21.02 -7.54 9.97
N PRO A 205 20.93 -6.48 9.15
CA PRO A 205 20.03 -6.45 8.00
C PRO A 205 20.30 -7.59 7.03
N ASN A 206 19.33 -8.50 6.92
CA ASN A 206 19.37 -9.63 5.99
C ASN A 206 17.94 -9.89 5.49
N LEU A 207 17.70 -9.62 4.21
CA LEU A 207 16.38 -9.75 3.61
C LEU A 207 15.91 -11.21 3.55
N GLU A 208 16.80 -12.16 3.29
CA GLU A 208 16.43 -13.58 3.24
C GLU A 208 15.92 -14.07 4.59
N MET A 209 16.61 -13.72 5.69
CA MET A 209 16.15 -14.06 7.04
C MET A 209 14.85 -13.34 7.41
N LEU A 210 14.71 -12.06 7.05
CA LEU A 210 13.48 -11.30 7.28
C LEU A 210 12.29 -11.94 6.55
N PHE A 211 12.47 -12.27 5.27
CA PHE A 211 11.43 -12.88 4.46
C PHE A 211 11.13 -14.32 4.91
N ALA A 212 12.13 -15.08 5.36
CA ALA A 212 11.94 -16.40 5.95
C ALA A 212 11.05 -16.34 7.21
N GLY A 213 11.27 -15.34 8.06
CA GLY A 213 10.43 -15.11 9.22
C GLY A 213 9.00 -14.71 8.84
N TYR A 214 8.84 -13.81 7.87
CA TYR A 214 7.52 -13.49 7.29
C TYR A 214 6.83 -14.75 6.75
N TRP A 215 7.53 -15.57 5.97
CA TRP A 215 6.96 -16.80 5.41
C TRP A 215 6.48 -17.74 6.53
N ARG A 216 7.33 -18.00 7.51
CA ARG A 216 7.02 -18.92 8.61
C ARG A 216 5.89 -18.41 9.51
N GLU A 217 6.00 -17.17 9.98
CA GLU A 217 5.10 -16.64 11.01
C GLU A 217 3.82 -16.06 10.43
N TYR A 218 3.86 -15.44 9.25
CA TYR A 218 2.69 -14.80 8.64
C TYR A 218 2.02 -15.73 7.63
N THR A 219 2.73 -16.14 6.57
CA THR A 219 2.11 -16.96 5.50
C THR A 219 1.74 -18.37 5.97
N GLY A 220 2.46 -18.90 6.98
CA GLY A 220 2.15 -20.17 7.62
C GLY A 220 0.81 -20.21 8.35
N GLN A 221 0.17 -19.06 8.60
CA GLN A 221 -1.16 -18.98 9.22
C GLN A 221 -2.30 -19.16 8.20
N PHE A 222 -2.01 -19.08 6.90
CA PHE A 222 -3.06 -19.08 5.87
C PHE A 222 -3.70 -20.45 5.68
N PRO A 223 -5.04 -20.53 5.63
CA PRO A 223 -5.73 -21.67 5.04
C PRO A 223 -5.28 -21.95 3.60
N GLU A 224 -5.23 -23.22 3.22
CA GLU A 224 -4.79 -23.64 1.88
C GLU A 224 -5.59 -22.97 0.74
N ALA A 225 -6.87 -22.70 0.97
CA ALA A 225 -7.75 -22.02 0.02
C ALA A 225 -7.25 -20.62 -0.39
N ILE A 226 -6.55 -19.90 0.50
CA ILE A 226 -6.02 -18.56 0.22
C ILE A 226 -4.93 -18.62 -0.86
N PHE A 227 -4.08 -19.65 -0.83
CA PHE A 227 -2.96 -19.79 -1.78
C PHE A 227 -3.41 -19.98 -3.25
N SER A 228 -4.69 -20.25 -3.49
CA SER A 228 -5.24 -20.24 -4.85
C SER A 228 -5.43 -18.83 -5.43
N LYS A 229 -5.44 -17.80 -4.57
CA LYS A 229 -5.69 -16.39 -4.91
C LYS A 229 -4.49 -15.47 -4.66
N VAL A 230 -3.38 -16.01 -4.15
CA VAL A 230 -2.15 -15.23 -3.92
C VAL A 230 -1.40 -15.01 -5.23
N ASN A 231 -0.73 -13.87 -5.31
CA ASN A 231 0.09 -13.46 -6.44
C ASN A 231 1.23 -12.55 -5.92
N GLU A 232 2.04 -11.99 -6.80
CA GLU A 232 3.14 -11.07 -6.46
C GLU A 232 2.64 -9.88 -5.64
N ASN A 233 1.52 -9.28 -6.04
CA ASN A 233 0.95 -8.12 -5.37
C ASN A 233 0.51 -8.43 -3.93
N PHE A 234 -0.02 -9.63 -3.69
CA PHE A 234 -0.39 -10.09 -2.36
C PHE A 234 0.84 -10.19 -1.43
N TYR A 235 1.91 -10.86 -1.88
CA TYR A 235 3.14 -10.99 -1.09
C TYR A 235 3.79 -9.64 -0.84
N ARG A 236 3.92 -8.81 -1.89
CA ARG A 236 4.41 -7.44 -1.78
C ARG A 236 3.65 -6.64 -0.72
N SER A 237 2.32 -6.63 -0.82
CA SER A 237 1.47 -5.78 0.03
C SER A 237 1.51 -6.24 1.48
N THR A 238 1.37 -7.54 1.73
CA THR A 238 1.37 -8.07 3.10
C THR A 238 2.75 -8.07 3.75
N PHE A 239 3.82 -8.28 2.98
CA PHE A 239 5.19 -8.14 3.47
C PHE A 239 5.52 -6.69 3.81
N PHE A 240 5.14 -5.75 2.95
CA PHE A 240 5.22 -4.30 3.24
C PHE A 240 4.48 -3.96 4.53
N GLU A 241 3.23 -4.41 4.66
CA GLU A 241 2.41 -4.09 5.82
C GLU A 241 3.06 -4.60 7.12
N LEU A 242 3.51 -5.86 7.13
CA LEU A 242 4.16 -6.43 8.30
C LEU A 242 5.44 -5.66 8.65
N CYS A 243 6.29 -5.36 7.66
CA CYS A 243 7.52 -4.61 7.88
C CYS A 243 7.23 -3.20 8.39
N SER A 244 6.22 -2.53 7.83
CA SER A 244 5.84 -1.16 8.22
C SER A 244 5.39 -1.07 9.67
N ARG A 245 4.82 -2.13 10.26
CA ARG A 245 4.41 -2.17 11.67
C ARG A 245 5.57 -2.07 12.66
N TYR A 246 6.73 -2.64 12.32
CA TYR A 246 7.85 -2.80 13.25
C TYR A 246 9.07 -1.96 12.87
N LEU A 247 9.19 -1.59 11.59
CA LEU A 247 10.38 -0.95 11.06
C LEU A 247 10.15 0.52 10.67
N SER A 248 8.93 1.06 10.86
CA SER A 248 8.58 2.44 10.44
C SER A 248 9.41 3.50 11.13
N LYS A 249 10.00 3.20 12.29
CA LYS A 249 10.96 4.08 12.94
C LYS A 249 12.17 4.37 12.04
N TRP A 250 12.69 3.37 11.32
CA TRP A 250 13.95 3.50 10.59
C TRP A 250 13.82 3.53 9.07
N PHE A 251 12.66 3.12 8.53
CA PHE A 251 12.41 3.07 7.10
C PHE A 251 11.13 3.79 6.69
N THR A 252 11.14 4.29 5.46
CA THR A 252 9.96 4.58 4.65
C THR A 252 9.93 3.61 3.48
N TRP A 253 8.78 3.49 2.81
CA TRP A 253 8.60 2.57 1.70
C TRP A 253 8.03 3.26 0.48
N ASN A 254 8.51 2.82 -0.68
CA ASN A 254 7.82 3.03 -1.95
C ASN A 254 7.30 1.67 -2.41
N VAL A 255 6.00 1.57 -2.65
CA VAL A 255 5.43 0.38 -3.28
C VAL A 255 5.06 0.77 -4.69
N GLU A 256 5.34 -0.09 -5.66
CA GLU A 256 4.83 0.11 -7.01
C GLU A 256 5.32 1.42 -7.66
N ARG A 257 6.58 1.79 -7.43
CA ARG A 257 7.15 3.05 -7.91
C ARG A 257 7.50 2.96 -9.39
N SER A 258 7.05 3.95 -10.17
CA SER A 258 7.29 3.99 -11.61
C SER A 258 8.64 4.63 -11.95
N TYR A 259 9.37 3.98 -12.84
CA TYR A 259 10.62 4.42 -13.46
C TYR A 259 10.48 4.37 -14.99
N PRO A 260 11.37 5.04 -15.76
CA PRO A 260 11.37 4.92 -17.21
C PRO A 260 11.54 3.48 -17.72
N SER A 261 12.24 2.63 -16.97
CA SER A 261 12.52 1.22 -17.31
C SER A 261 11.44 0.24 -16.87
N GLY A 262 10.42 0.68 -16.12
CA GLY A 262 9.38 -0.19 -15.55
C GLY A 262 8.92 0.27 -14.18
N LYS A 263 8.36 -0.64 -13.38
CA LYS A 263 7.78 -0.34 -12.07
C LYS A 263 8.43 -1.24 -11.03
N SER A 264 9.06 -0.67 -10.00
CA SER A 264 9.61 -1.47 -8.90
C SER A 264 8.49 -1.95 -7.99
N ASP A 265 8.62 -3.14 -7.45
CA ASP A 265 7.60 -3.70 -6.57
C ASP A 265 7.62 -3.07 -5.18
N LEU A 266 8.75 -3.14 -4.48
CA LEU A 266 8.88 -2.61 -3.13
C LEU A 266 10.28 -2.06 -2.89
N GLU A 267 10.35 -0.86 -2.30
CA GLU A 267 11.59 -0.23 -1.91
C GLU A 267 11.59 0.05 -0.42
N PHE A 268 12.67 -0.32 0.27
CA PHE A 268 12.95 0.15 1.62
C PHE A 268 13.88 1.34 1.50
N VAL A 269 13.53 2.46 2.12
CA VAL A 269 14.32 3.69 2.12
C VAL A 269 14.62 4.06 3.56
N GLY A 270 15.88 4.00 3.97
CA GLY A 270 16.28 4.39 5.31
C GLY A 270 16.03 5.87 5.56
N LYS A 271 15.37 6.20 6.66
CA LYS A 271 15.01 7.58 7.03
C LYS A 271 16.26 8.43 7.29
N TYR A 272 16.17 9.73 7.02
CA TYR A 272 17.23 10.66 7.42
C TYR A 272 17.42 10.63 8.95
N HIS A 273 18.67 10.80 9.38
CA HIS A 273 19.10 10.79 10.79
C HIS A 273 18.84 9.50 11.59
N GLU A 274 18.35 8.44 10.96
CA GLU A 274 18.17 7.12 11.57
C GLU A 274 19.31 6.16 11.23
N GLN A 275 19.36 5.02 11.93
CA GLN A 275 20.49 4.07 11.84
C GLN A 275 20.76 3.53 10.42
N PHE A 276 19.73 3.48 9.56
CA PHE A 276 19.82 2.99 8.19
C PHE A 276 19.81 4.13 7.16
N ALA A 277 20.06 5.37 7.57
CA ALA A 277 20.14 6.51 6.65
C ALA A 277 21.08 6.20 5.48
N GLY A 278 20.61 6.45 4.27
CA GLY A 278 21.34 6.16 3.03
C GLY A 278 21.21 4.71 2.53
N LEU A 279 20.66 3.78 3.31
CA LEU A 279 20.35 2.43 2.83
C LEU A 279 19.10 2.46 1.93
N ARG A 280 19.19 1.83 0.77
CA ARG A 280 18.05 1.63 -0.14
C ARG A 280 18.01 0.19 -0.62
N TRP A 281 16.93 -0.53 -0.36
CA TRP A 281 16.73 -1.85 -0.93
C TRP A 281 15.63 -1.79 -1.97
N VAL A 282 15.89 -2.37 -3.14
CA VAL A 282 14.88 -2.59 -4.17
C VAL A 282 14.58 -4.08 -4.18
N ILE A 283 13.31 -4.43 -4.05
CA ILE A 283 12.82 -5.79 -3.92
C ILE A 283 11.80 -6.02 -5.02
N GLU A 284 12.06 -7.01 -5.87
CA GLU A 284 11.12 -7.52 -6.87
C GLU A 284 10.52 -8.85 -6.42
N PHE A 285 9.22 -9.02 -6.59
CA PHE A 285 8.52 -10.26 -6.29
C PHE A 285 8.22 -11.02 -7.58
N LYS A 286 8.42 -12.34 -7.53
CA LYS A 286 8.05 -13.25 -8.60
C LYS A 286 7.22 -14.39 -8.04
N TYR A 287 6.12 -14.72 -8.70
CA TYR A 287 5.24 -15.78 -8.24
C TYR A 287 5.10 -16.90 -9.27
N TYR A 288 5.28 -18.13 -8.80
CA TYR A 288 4.91 -19.33 -9.54
C TYR A 288 3.80 -20.07 -8.80
N SER A 289 2.69 -20.32 -9.49
CA SER A 289 1.66 -21.23 -8.97
C SER A 289 2.24 -22.64 -8.81
N ASN A 290 1.61 -23.46 -7.96
CA ASN A 290 2.03 -24.87 -7.80
C ASN A 290 2.06 -25.63 -9.15
N SER A 291 1.12 -25.32 -10.05
CA SER A 291 1.10 -25.88 -11.40
C SER A 291 2.25 -25.39 -12.28
N ASP A 292 2.60 -24.11 -12.20
CA ASP A 292 3.66 -23.55 -13.03
C ASP A 292 5.04 -23.97 -12.55
N PHE A 293 5.25 -24.01 -11.23
CA PHE A 293 6.49 -24.49 -10.64
C PHE A 293 6.77 -25.95 -11.03
N ARG A 294 5.76 -26.83 -11.02
CA ARG A 294 5.92 -28.23 -11.48
C ARG A 294 6.40 -28.33 -12.92
N LYS A 295 6.05 -27.39 -13.80
CA LYS A 295 6.50 -27.38 -15.21
C LYS A 295 7.99 -27.06 -15.34
N LEU A 296 8.58 -26.35 -14.37
CA LEU A 296 10.00 -26.01 -14.36
C LEU A 296 10.89 -27.24 -14.05
N ASN A 297 10.30 -28.32 -13.51
CA ASN A 297 10.99 -29.58 -13.21
C ASN A 297 12.30 -29.39 -12.44
N THR A 298 12.28 -28.51 -11.44
CA THR A 298 13.42 -28.22 -10.55
C THR A 298 12.96 -28.22 -9.09
N ALA A 299 13.89 -28.48 -8.17
CA ALA A 299 13.64 -28.31 -6.74
C ALA A 299 13.82 -26.84 -6.34
N ILE A 300 13.12 -26.38 -5.29
CA ILE A 300 13.22 -24.99 -4.80
C ILE A 300 14.68 -24.64 -4.46
N ASP A 301 15.41 -25.54 -3.82
CA ASP A 301 16.84 -25.35 -3.46
C ASP A 301 17.76 -25.29 -4.68
N ALA A 302 17.36 -25.90 -5.79
CA ALA A 302 18.11 -25.89 -7.05
C ALA A 302 17.63 -24.78 -8.01
N PHE A 303 16.58 -24.04 -7.67
CA PHE A 303 16.12 -22.92 -8.47
C PHE A 303 17.19 -21.82 -8.52
N ALA A 304 17.38 -21.24 -9.70
CA ALA A 304 18.34 -20.18 -9.94
C ALA A 304 17.61 -18.90 -10.37
N LEU A 305 18.20 -17.76 -10.02
CA LEU A 305 17.77 -16.44 -10.48
C LEU A 305 17.62 -16.41 -12.00
N GLN A 306 16.48 -15.92 -12.49
CA GLN A 306 16.25 -15.80 -13.93
C GLN A 306 16.99 -14.56 -14.47
N PRO A 307 17.68 -14.67 -15.62
CA PRO A 307 18.44 -13.55 -16.17
C PRO A 307 17.58 -12.30 -16.48
N GLU A 308 16.34 -12.50 -16.91
CA GLU A 308 15.40 -11.42 -17.23
C GLU A 308 15.05 -10.57 -16.00
N ASP A 309 14.82 -11.20 -14.85
CA ASP A 309 14.51 -10.50 -13.60
C ASP A 309 15.71 -9.71 -13.07
N SER A 310 16.93 -10.20 -13.34
CA SER A 310 18.18 -9.47 -13.01
C SER A 310 18.34 -8.20 -13.85
N VAL A 311 18.02 -8.28 -15.14
CA VAL A 311 18.09 -7.13 -16.05
C VAL A 311 17.00 -6.09 -15.70
N GLN A 312 15.81 -6.57 -15.35
CA GLN A 312 14.69 -5.70 -14.95
C GLN A 312 15.06 -4.83 -13.75
N ILE A 313 15.57 -5.42 -12.66
CA ILE A 313 15.89 -4.70 -11.43
C ILE A 313 17.09 -3.76 -11.57
N ALA A 314 18.08 -4.14 -12.41
CA ALA A 314 19.24 -3.29 -12.70
C ALA A 314 18.84 -1.95 -13.36
N GLY A 315 17.78 -1.94 -14.18
CA GLY A 315 17.27 -0.72 -14.81
C GLY A 315 16.77 0.33 -13.81
N TYR A 316 16.16 -0.11 -12.70
CA TYR A 316 15.66 0.80 -11.66
C TYR A 316 16.79 1.49 -10.90
N VAL A 317 17.90 0.77 -10.67
CA VAL A 317 19.05 1.29 -9.93
C VAL A 317 19.76 2.42 -10.67
N GLU A 318 19.77 2.43 -12.00
CA GLU A 318 20.30 3.57 -12.74
C GLU A 318 19.51 4.87 -12.45
N GLY A 319 18.19 4.77 -12.33
CA GLY A 319 17.33 5.89 -11.93
C GLY A 319 17.61 6.33 -10.50
N LEU A 320 17.63 5.38 -9.56
CA LEU A 320 17.87 5.65 -8.14
C LEU A 320 19.25 6.25 -7.87
N ARG A 321 20.31 5.81 -8.57
CA ARG A 321 21.65 6.37 -8.42
C ARG A 321 21.75 7.82 -8.91
N ARG A 322 20.91 8.23 -9.87
CA ARG A 322 20.85 9.62 -10.33
C ARG A 322 20.13 10.51 -9.31
N GLU A 323 19.07 9.99 -8.70
CA GLU A 323 18.26 10.72 -7.71
C GLU A 323 18.94 10.76 -6.33
N TYR A 324 19.60 9.67 -5.94
CA TYR A 324 20.27 9.50 -4.64
C TYR A 324 21.69 8.94 -4.82
N PRO A 325 22.64 9.77 -5.26
CA PRO A 325 24.00 9.31 -5.57
C PRO A 325 24.77 8.78 -4.37
N GLU A 326 24.43 9.22 -3.16
CA GLU A 326 25.09 8.79 -1.93
C GLU A 326 24.44 7.54 -1.28
N ALA A 327 23.34 7.03 -1.85
CA ALA A 327 22.63 5.89 -1.28
C ALA A 327 23.34 4.56 -1.57
N GLN A 328 23.42 3.71 -0.54
CA GLN A 328 23.84 2.31 -0.65
C GLN A 328 22.66 1.48 -1.13
N ILE A 329 22.64 1.19 -2.43
CA ILE A 329 21.55 0.46 -3.08
C ILE A 329 21.87 -1.04 -3.13
N ALA A 330 21.00 -1.86 -2.55
CA ALA A 330 21.01 -3.32 -2.71
C ALA A 330 19.75 -3.79 -3.44
N GLN A 331 19.87 -4.84 -4.22
CA GLN A 331 18.81 -5.35 -5.08
C GLN A 331 18.50 -6.79 -4.71
N PHE A 332 17.21 -7.12 -4.68
CA PHE A 332 16.75 -8.45 -4.35
C PHE A 332 15.60 -8.90 -5.23
N VAL A 333 15.60 -10.18 -5.58
CA VAL A 333 14.45 -10.85 -6.21
C VAL A 333 13.98 -11.96 -5.28
N ILE A 334 12.70 -11.93 -4.94
CA ILE A 334 12.03 -12.91 -4.10
C ILE A 334 11.09 -13.74 -4.96
N TYR A 335 11.40 -15.03 -5.11
CA TYR A 335 10.53 -15.99 -5.79
C TYR A 335 9.67 -16.73 -4.76
N CYS A 336 8.35 -16.67 -4.92
CA CYS A 336 7.38 -17.42 -4.12
C CYS A 336 6.79 -18.56 -4.97
N PHE A 337 6.77 -19.79 -4.43
CA PHE A 337 6.34 -21.00 -5.13
C PHE A 337 5.05 -21.55 -4.51
N GLY A 338 3.90 -20.98 -4.86
CA GLY A 338 2.59 -21.36 -4.31
C GLY A 338 2.61 -21.40 -2.79
N ASN A 339 2.29 -22.55 -2.21
CA ASN A 339 2.38 -22.81 -0.77
C ASN A 339 3.60 -23.67 -0.37
N GLN A 340 4.54 -23.90 -1.29
CA GLN A 340 5.67 -24.83 -1.08
C GLN A 340 6.90 -24.17 -0.46
N GLY A 341 7.16 -22.90 -0.76
CA GLY A 341 8.31 -22.18 -0.23
C GLY A 341 8.68 -20.95 -1.04
N PHE A 342 9.87 -20.42 -0.80
CA PHE A 342 10.40 -19.24 -1.46
C PHE A 342 11.92 -19.34 -1.69
N ARG A 343 12.48 -18.44 -2.50
CA ARG A 343 13.92 -18.19 -2.64
C ARG A 343 14.19 -16.70 -2.73
N VAL A 344 15.23 -16.22 -2.04
CA VAL A 344 15.69 -14.83 -2.14
C VAL A 344 17.05 -14.82 -2.82
N PHE A 345 17.23 -13.92 -3.79
CA PHE A 345 18.50 -13.70 -4.46
C PHE A 345 18.90 -12.24 -4.32
N ALA A 346 20.13 -11.98 -3.88
CA ALA A 346 20.75 -10.67 -4.03
C ALA A 346 21.32 -10.56 -5.46
N VAL A 347 21.09 -9.41 -6.11
CA VAL A 347 21.47 -9.13 -7.51
C VAL A 347 22.62 -8.15 -7.61
#